data_AF-A0A7C2QDR1-F1
#
_entry.id   AF-A0A7C2QDR1-F1
#
_cell.length_a   1.000
_cell.length_b   1.000
_cell.length_c   1.000
_cell.angle_alpha   90.00
_cell.angle_beta   90.00
_cell.angle_gamma   90.00
#
_symmetry.space_group_name_H-M   'P 1'
#
loop_
_entity.id
_entity.type
_entity.pdbx_description
1 polymer ?
#
loop_
_entity_poly.entity_id
_entity_poly.type
_entity_poly.pdbx_seq_one_letter_code
_entity_poly.pdbx_strand_id
1 'polypeptide(L)'
;MDFKQKLLQELKIIKDLFDNKQYGYLNFKIKLNYKYLIKLAEFVINKPLENNYKNLILESIEKLISYFNNKSIGLKTDFLILNELDNIINFLKDILDIKDIVNIDLLNEMSLRDLNNFVHFKIFENYYLHLQCLFKADLNTSIKYYEKLKNLIDNHAIIEDTIFEPIYIKIGTKENFYIGGDPSLFIYEHKMLKKMLNDIDKLIETLNTNFDYKLLIDNLDRYFYLKNTWEHHSLREKNIFYKFLDDKISNYLNDTELYKIKNQLISIF
;
A
#
# COMPACT_ATOMS: atom_id res chain seq x y z
N MET A 1 -4.48 5.36 22.70
CA MET A 1 -5.10 4.44 21.74
C MET A 1 -5.71 3.26 22.49
N ASP A 2 -7.04 3.11 22.42
CA ASP A 2 -7.74 1.94 22.99
C ASP A 2 -7.27 0.66 22.27
N PHE A 3 -7.15 -0.43 23.02
CA PHE A 3 -6.77 -1.76 22.53
C PHE A 3 -7.56 -2.16 21.28
N LYS A 4 -8.84 -1.78 21.20
CA LYS A 4 -9.74 -1.97 20.06
C LYS A 4 -9.17 -1.40 18.74
N GLN A 5 -8.64 -0.19 18.77
CA GLN A 5 -8.03 0.45 17.59
C GLN A 5 -6.69 -0.22 17.24
N LYS A 6 -5.91 -0.63 18.25
CA LYS A 6 -4.61 -1.29 18.04
C LYS A 6 -4.77 -2.63 17.36
N LEU A 7 -5.87 -3.30 17.63
CA LEU A 7 -6.14 -4.63 17.16
C LEU A 7 -6.57 -4.67 15.67
N LEU A 8 -7.56 -3.85 15.29
CA LEU A 8 -7.98 -3.74 13.89
C LEU A 8 -6.84 -3.29 12.98
N GLN A 9 -6.03 -2.37 13.48
CA GLN A 9 -4.91 -1.83 12.75
C GLN A 9 -3.84 -2.89 12.47
N GLU A 10 -3.51 -3.71 13.46
CA GLU A 10 -2.57 -4.82 13.29
C GLU A 10 -3.09 -5.87 12.31
N LEU A 11 -4.38 -6.19 12.34
CA LEU A 11 -4.99 -7.11 11.38
C LEU A 11 -4.98 -6.56 9.95
N LYS A 12 -5.21 -5.25 9.79
CA LYS A 12 -5.11 -4.57 8.50
C LYS A 12 -3.69 -4.61 7.95
N ILE A 13 -2.67 -4.37 8.78
CA ILE A 13 -1.25 -4.50 8.38
C ILE A 13 -0.94 -5.93 7.95
N ILE A 14 -1.42 -6.92 8.69
CA ILE A 14 -1.18 -8.33 8.34
C ILE A 14 -1.83 -8.67 6.99
N LYS A 15 -3.05 -8.19 6.75
CA LYS A 15 -3.75 -8.34 5.46
C LYS A 15 -3.00 -7.63 4.33
N ASP A 16 -2.60 -6.37 4.52
CA ASP A 16 -1.90 -5.59 3.50
C ASP A 16 -0.54 -6.20 3.14
N LEU A 17 0.20 -6.71 4.13
CA LEU A 17 1.46 -7.44 3.90
C LEU A 17 1.24 -8.73 3.11
N PHE A 18 0.12 -9.40 3.35
CA PHE A 18 -0.25 -10.57 2.60
C PHE A 18 -0.61 -10.21 1.14
N ASP A 19 -1.55 -9.30 0.91
CA ASP A 19 -2.06 -8.95 -0.43
C ASP A 19 -0.91 -8.51 -1.36
N ASN A 20 0.13 -7.93 -0.77
CA ASN A 20 1.35 -7.49 -1.45
C ASN A 20 2.43 -8.56 -1.60
N LYS A 21 2.13 -9.83 -1.31
CA LYS A 21 3.05 -10.97 -1.42
C LYS A 21 4.35 -10.75 -0.64
N GLN A 22 4.32 -9.95 0.43
CA GLN A 22 5.49 -9.66 1.27
C GLN A 22 5.69 -10.74 2.33
N TYR A 23 5.73 -12.00 1.88
CA TYR A 23 5.67 -13.21 2.72
C TYR A 23 6.80 -13.30 3.75
N GLY A 24 7.95 -12.68 3.51
CA GLY A 24 9.05 -12.60 4.48
C GLY A 24 8.73 -11.70 5.68
N TYR A 25 8.08 -10.56 5.45
CA TYR A 25 7.68 -9.61 6.49
C TYR A 25 6.38 -10.06 7.18
N LEU A 26 5.47 -10.69 6.42
CA LEU A 26 4.30 -11.39 6.93
C LEU A 26 4.70 -12.53 7.88
N ASN A 27 5.64 -13.40 7.48
CA ASN A 27 6.18 -14.45 8.35
C ASN A 27 6.88 -13.88 9.59
N PHE A 28 7.58 -12.74 9.46
CA PHE A 28 8.24 -12.06 10.57
C PHE A 28 7.23 -11.46 11.55
N LYS A 29 6.22 -10.71 11.07
CA LYS A 29 5.14 -10.15 11.89
C LYS A 29 4.29 -11.24 12.52
N ILE A 30 3.88 -12.28 11.80
CA ILE A 30 3.05 -13.35 12.37
C ILE A 30 3.86 -14.22 13.36
N LYS A 31 5.15 -14.49 13.12
CA LYS A 31 6.03 -15.12 14.13
C LYS A 31 6.23 -14.24 15.36
N LEU A 32 6.40 -12.93 15.21
CA LEU A 32 6.49 -11.98 16.34
C LEU A 32 5.15 -11.82 17.07
N ASN A 33 4.02 -12.04 16.39
CA ASN A 33 2.67 -11.81 16.91
C ASN A 33 1.84 -13.06 17.20
N TYR A 34 2.45 -14.22 17.44
CA TYR A 34 1.76 -15.33 18.13
C TYR A 34 1.19 -14.84 19.49
N LYS A 35 1.96 -14.00 20.19
CA LYS A 35 1.56 -13.30 21.42
C LYS A 35 0.42 -12.28 21.21
N TYR A 36 0.17 -11.86 19.96
CA TYR A 36 -0.82 -10.86 19.61
C TYR A 36 -2.15 -11.49 19.17
N LEU A 37 -2.09 -12.61 18.44
CA LEU A 37 -3.26 -13.47 18.21
C LEU A 37 -3.80 -14.01 19.55
N ILE A 38 -2.92 -14.34 20.49
CA ILE A 38 -3.29 -14.69 21.88
C ILE A 38 -3.96 -13.48 22.58
N LYS A 39 -3.39 -12.27 22.50
CA LYS A 39 -4.01 -11.06 23.08
C LYS A 39 -5.36 -10.69 22.43
N LEU A 40 -5.49 -10.89 21.13
CA LEU A 40 -6.74 -10.74 20.38
C LEU A 40 -7.79 -11.72 20.90
N ALA A 41 -7.42 -13.00 21.04
CA ALA A 41 -8.28 -14.02 21.63
C ALA A 41 -8.68 -13.67 23.07
N GLU A 42 -7.72 -13.25 23.91
CA GLU A 42 -7.98 -12.79 25.29
C GLU A 42 -8.94 -11.59 25.34
N PHE A 43 -8.81 -10.63 24.42
CA PHE A 43 -9.71 -9.48 24.35
C PHE A 43 -11.12 -9.86 23.91
N VAL A 44 -11.24 -10.72 22.90
CA VAL A 44 -12.52 -11.25 22.42
C VAL A 44 -13.20 -12.10 23.49
N ILE A 45 -12.42 -12.88 24.26
CA ILE A 45 -12.87 -13.68 25.40
C ILE A 45 -13.46 -12.80 26.51
N ASN A 46 -12.86 -11.64 26.77
CA ASN A 46 -13.23 -10.77 27.89
C ASN A 46 -14.28 -9.69 27.56
N LYS A 47 -14.82 -9.66 26.33
CA LYS A 47 -15.86 -8.71 25.93
C LYS A 47 -17.26 -9.33 25.91
N PRO A 48 -18.31 -8.53 26.21
CA PRO A 48 -19.70 -8.97 26.14
C PRO A 48 -20.17 -8.93 24.67
N LEU A 49 -19.53 -9.74 23.83
CA LEU A 49 -19.95 -9.96 22.45
C LEU A 49 -21.05 -11.03 22.44
N GLU A 50 -21.97 -10.96 21.48
CA GLU A 50 -22.87 -12.09 21.24
C GLU A 50 -22.03 -13.35 20.95
N ASN A 51 -22.39 -14.46 21.62
CA ASN A 51 -21.58 -15.68 21.62
C ASN A 51 -21.24 -16.21 20.22
N ASN A 52 -22.09 -15.94 19.21
CA ASN A 52 -21.83 -16.35 17.82
C ASN A 52 -20.60 -15.67 17.22
N TYR A 53 -20.46 -14.36 17.35
CA TYR A 53 -19.31 -13.63 16.79
C TYR A 53 -18.00 -13.97 17.50
N LYS A 54 -18.09 -14.20 18.81
CA LYS A 54 -16.97 -14.61 19.65
C LYS A 54 -16.39 -15.96 19.19
N ASN A 55 -17.26 -16.93 18.94
CA ASN A 55 -16.85 -18.26 18.48
C ASN A 55 -16.25 -18.20 17.06
N LEU A 56 -16.86 -17.45 16.14
CA LEU A 56 -16.35 -17.32 14.78
C LEU A 56 -14.96 -16.67 14.71
N ILE A 57 -14.70 -15.64 15.52
CA ILE A 57 -13.36 -15.01 15.58
C ILE A 57 -12.32 -15.98 16.16
N LEU A 58 -12.69 -16.71 17.23
CA LEU A 58 -11.79 -17.69 17.86
C LEU A 58 -11.47 -18.85 16.91
N GLU A 59 -12.47 -19.38 16.19
CA GLU A 59 -12.28 -20.42 15.17
C GLU A 59 -11.34 -19.96 14.05
N SER A 60 -11.47 -18.72 13.57
CA SER A 60 -10.57 -18.16 12.54
C SER A 60 -9.13 -18.01 13.05
N ILE A 61 -8.96 -17.64 14.33
CA ILE A 61 -7.63 -17.56 14.97
C ILE A 61 -7.01 -18.95 15.11
N GLU A 62 -7.77 -19.96 15.52
CA GLU A 62 -7.31 -21.34 15.63
C GLU A 62 -6.88 -21.90 14.27
N LYS A 63 -7.66 -21.62 13.21
CA LYS A 63 -7.31 -21.99 11.83
C LYS A 63 -6.04 -21.31 11.36
N LEU A 64 -5.89 -20.00 11.60
CA LEU A 64 -4.65 -19.27 11.30
C LEU A 64 -3.45 -19.92 11.97
N ILE A 65 -3.55 -20.21 13.26
CA ILE A 65 -2.48 -20.89 14.02
C ILE A 65 -2.16 -22.26 13.42
N SER A 66 -3.17 -23.05 13.08
CA SER A 66 -3.01 -24.37 12.46
C SER A 66 -2.32 -24.28 11.09
N TYR A 67 -2.74 -23.35 10.24
CA TYR A 67 -2.13 -23.09 8.93
C TYR A 67 -0.67 -22.65 9.05
N PHE A 68 -0.35 -21.81 10.04
CA PHE A 68 1.02 -21.36 10.31
C PHE A 68 1.95 -22.48 10.79
N ASN A 69 1.43 -23.40 11.60
CA ASN A 69 2.22 -24.49 12.17
C ASN A 69 2.44 -25.64 11.17
N ASN A 70 1.55 -25.83 10.20
CA ASN A 70 1.73 -26.80 9.10
C ASN A 70 2.52 -26.20 7.92
N LYS A 71 3.84 -26.04 8.10
CA LYS A 71 4.79 -25.48 7.12
C LYS A 71 4.98 -26.26 5.80
N SER A 72 4.21 -27.30 5.51
CA SER A 72 4.49 -28.21 4.39
C SER A 72 3.84 -27.84 3.06
N ILE A 73 3.09 -26.74 2.95
CA ILE A 73 2.26 -26.49 1.76
C ILE A 73 2.30 -25.00 1.41
N GLY A 74 2.75 -24.67 0.20
CA GLY A 74 2.90 -23.29 -0.33
C GLY A 74 1.59 -22.54 -0.56
N LEU A 75 1.42 -21.94 -1.74
CA LEU A 75 0.34 -20.98 -2.12
C LEU A 75 -1.08 -21.28 -1.61
N LYS A 76 -1.47 -22.55 -1.42
CA LYS A 76 -2.79 -22.94 -0.91
C LYS A 76 -3.00 -22.57 0.56
N THR A 77 -1.97 -22.69 1.40
CA THR A 77 -2.01 -22.30 2.82
C THR A 77 -2.07 -20.78 2.96
N ASP A 78 -1.40 -20.08 2.05
CA ASP A 78 -1.40 -18.63 1.98
C ASP A 78 -2.85 -18.13 1.76
N PHE A 79 -3.56 -18.63 0.75
CA PHE A 79 -4.97 -18.24 0.51
C PHE A 79 -5.90 -18.53 1.69
N LEU A 80 -5.67 -19.61 2.44
CA LEU A 80 -6.44 -19.94 3.62
C LEU A 80 -6.17 -18.95 4.77
N ILE A 81 -4.91 -18.52 4.93
CA ILE A 81 -4.53 -17.49 5.90
C ILE A 81 -5.21 -16.16 5.58
N LEU A 82 -5.22 -15.73 4.30
CA LEU A 82 -5.96 -14.54 3.89
C LEU A 82 -7.42 -14.59 4.24
N ASN A 83 -8.06 -15.71 3.86
CA ASN A 83 -9.49 -15.86 4.02
C ASN A 83 -9.90 -15.75 5.49
N GLU A 84 -9.11 -16.31 6.41
CA GLU A 84 -9.37 -16.18 7.84
C GLU A 84 -9.05 -14.78 8.40
N LEU A 85 -8.03 -14.09 7.88
CA LEU A 85 -7.78 -12.68 8.23
C LEU A 85 -8.93 -11.77 7.77
N ASP A 86 -9.45 -12.00 6.58
CA ASP A 86 -10.60 -11.28 6.03
C ASP A 86 -11.86 -11.52 6.87
N ASN A 87 -12.10 -12.77 7.28
CA ASN A 87 -13.19 -13.10 8.19
C ASN A 87 -13.07 -12.30 9.50
N ILE A 88 -11.89 -12.32 10.14
CA ILE A 88 -11.68 -11.59 11.41
C ILE A 88 -11.88 -10.07 11.21
N ILE A 89 -11.35 -9.49 10.13
CA ILE A 89 -11.47 -8.05 9.86
C ILE A 89 -12.93 -7.67 9.61
N ASN A 90 -13.67 -8.46 8.84
CA ASN A 90 -15.08 -8.19 8.55
C ASN A 90 -15.94 -8.29 9.82
N PHE A 91 -15.75 -9.34 10.63
CA PHE A 91 -16.44 -9.44 11.92
C PHE A 91 -16.10 -8.29 12.85
N LEU A 92 -14.84 -7.86 12.90
CA LEU A 92 -14.46 -6.71 13.72
C LEU A 92 -15.04 -5.39 13.19
N LYS A 93 -15.16 -5.18 11.88
CA LYS A 93 -15.81 -4.00 11.31
C LYS A 93 -17.29 -3.94 11.71
N ASP A 94 -17.99 -5.07 11.59
CA ASP A 94 -19.42 -5.18 11.91
C ASP A 94 -19.70 -4.97 13.42
N ILE A 95 -18.84 -5.54 14.27
CA ILE A 95 -18.98 -5.45 15.74
C ILE A 95 -18.61 -4.05 16.25
N LEU A 96 -17.74 -3.33 15.55
CA LEU A 96 -17.07 -2.16 16.10
C LEU A 96 -17.52 -0.82 15.51
N ASP A 97 -18.38 -0.83 14.48
CA ASP A 97 -18.86 0.34 13.71
C ASP A 97 -17.72 1.27 13.27
N ILE A 98 -16.61 0.67 12.82
CA ILE A 98 -15.42 1.42 12.41
C ILE A 98 -15.45 1.61 10.90
N LYS A 99 -15.75 2.85 10.47
CA LYS A 99 -15.53 3.31 9.10
C LYS A 99 -14.07 3.76 8.94
N ASP A 100 -13.40 3.19 7.94
CA ASP A 100 -12.05 3.49 7.44
C ASP A 100 -11.22 4.50 8.26
N ILE A 101 -10.45 4.00 9.23
CA ILE A 101 -9.47 4.81 9.96
C ILE A 101 -8.06 4.41 9.50
N VAL A 102 -7.43 5.26 8.70
CA VAL A 102 -5.97 5.29 8.58
C VAL A 102 -5.47 6.07 9.79
N ASN A 103 -4.89 5.38 10.77
CA ASN A 103 -4.39 6.05 11.98
C ASN A 103 -2.98 6.61 11.70
N ILE A 104 -2.94 7.95 11.60
CA ILE A 104 -1.78 8.78 11.27
C ILE A 104 -0.59 8.50 12.18
N ASP A 105 -0.82 8.23 13.47
CA ASP A 105 0.25 7.98 14.43
C ASP A 105 1.07 6.72 14.07
N LEU A 106 0.42 5.68 13.53
CA LEU A 106 1.09 4.44 13.16
C LEU A 106 1.78 4.53 11.79
N LEU A 107 1.22 5.31 10.86
CA LEU A 107 1.93 5.61 9.62
C LEU A 107 3.25 6.34 9.93
N ASN A 108 3.26 7.20 10.94
CA ASN A 108 4.49 7.84 11.39
C ASN A 108 5.51 6.89 12.03
N GLU A 109 5.10 5.72 12.55
CA GLU A 109 6.01 4.67 13.05
C GLU A 109 6.68 3.88 11.91
N MET A 110 6.14 3.90 10.69
CA MET A 110 6.72 3.18 9.54
C MET A 110 8.01 3.83 9.05
N SER A 111 8.87 3.03 8.40
CA SER A 111 10.02 3.58 7.66
C SER A 111 9.53 4.41 6.47
N LEU A 112 10.35 5.33 5.95
CA LEU A 112 9.97 6.10 4.76
C LEU A 112 9.77 5.17 3.55
N ARG A 113 10.61 4.12 3.43
CA ARG A 113 10.43 3.11 2.38
C ARG A 113 9.09 2.40 2.47
N ASP A 114 8.65 2.04 3.68
CA ASP A 114 7.40 1.32 3.84
C ASP A 114 6.19 2.24 3.64
N LEU A 115 6.29 3.52 4.03
CA LEU A 115 5.30 4.54 3.68
C LEU A 115 5.18 4.72 2.17
N ASN A 116 6.30 4.85 1.47
CA ASN A 116 6.29 4.98 0.02
C ASN A 116 5.71 3.74 -0.67
N ASN A 117 6.09 2.54 -0.24
CA ASN A 117 5.51 1.30 -0.77
C ASN A 117 3.99 1.25 -0.59
N PHE A 118 3.45 1.82 0.49
CA PHE A 118 2.01 1.91 0.70
C PHE A 118 1.34 2.89 -0.27
N VAL A 119 1.97 4.03 -0.58
CA VAL A 119 1.52 4.96 -1.63
C VAL A 119 1.47 4.23 -2.98
N HIS A 120 2.55 3.54 -3.35
CA HIS A 120 2.63 2.78 -4.60
C HIS A 120 1.59 1.67 -4.68
N PHE A 121 1.32 0.98 -3.57
CA PHE A 121 0.24 0.01 -3.49
C PHE A 121 -1.11 0.63 -3.83
N LYS A 122 -1.42 1.82 -3.27
CA LYS A 122 -2.67 2.54 -3.59
C LYS A 122 -2.75 3.00 -5.03
N ILE A 123 -1.62 3.34 -5.64
CA ILE A 123 -1.53 3.65 -7.07
C ILE A 123 -1.90 2.41 -7.90
N PHE A 124 -1.28 1.26 -7.63
CA PHE A 124 -1.62 0.02 -8.34
C PHE A 124 -3.07 -0.44 -8.11
N GLU A 125 -3.58 -0.32 -6.89
CA GLU A 125 -4.97 -0.65 -6.56
C GLU A 125 -5.95 0.15 -7.46
N ASN A 126 -5.77 1.47 -7.55
CA ASN A 126 -6.62 2.32 -8.40
C ASN A 126 -6.42 2.03 -9.90
N TYR A 127 -5.20 1.71 -10.34
CA TYR A 127 -4.93 1.28 -11.71
C TYR A 127 -5.72 0.01 -12.07
N TYR A 128 -5.70 -1.02 -11.22
CA TYR A 128 -6.43 -2.26 -11.49
C TYR A 128 -7.94 -2.08 -11.42
N LEU A 129 -8.45 -1.32 -10.44
CA LEU A 129 -9.88 -1.01 -10.33
C LEU A 129 -10.38 -0.23 -11.54
N HIS A 130 -9.60 0.74 -12.02
CA HIS A 130 -9.87 1.45 -13.27
C HIS A 130 -10.02 0.49 -14.45
N LEU A 131 -9.03 -0.36 -14.70
CA LEU A 131 -9.07 -1.31 -15.82
C LEU A 131 -10.20 -2.32 -15.70
N GLN A 132 -10.47 -2.85 -14.50
CA GLN A 132 -11.57 -3.78 -14.26
C GLN A 132 -12.93 -3.16 -14.61
N CYS A 133 -13.16 -1.90 -14.23
CA CYS A 133 -14.37 -1.17 -14.60
C CYS A 133 -14.40 -0.88 -16.11
N LEU A 134 -13.26 -0.51 -16.70
CA LEU A 134 -13.15 -0.23 -18.13
C LEU A 134 -13.52 -1.46 -18.99
N PHE A 135 -13.03 -2.66 -18.63
CA PHE A 135 -13.37 -3.90 -19.32
C PHE A 135 -14.81 -4.37 -19.10
N LYS A 136 -15.49 -3.89 -18.06
CA LYS A 136 -16.92 -4.12 -17.82
C LYS A 136 -17.81 -3.07 -18.52
N ALA A 137 -17.21 -2.15 -19.29
CA ALA A 137 -17.86 -0.98 -19.85
C ALA A 137 -18.54 -0.07 -18.80
N ASP A 138 -18.11 -0.14 -17.54
CA ASP A 138 -18.54 0.79 -16.48
C ASP A 138 -17.60 2.01 -16.48
N LEU A 139 -17.81 2.89 -17.47
CA LEU A 139 -17.01 4.09 -17.67
C LEU A 139 -17.06 5.06 -16.50
N ASN A 140 -18.24 5.25 -15.90
CA ASN A 140 -18.41 6.19 -14.80
C ASN A 140 -17.55 5.81 -13.59
N THR A 141 -17.54 4.52 -13.22
CA THR A 141 -16.70 4.05 -12.12
C THR A 141 -15.22 3.97 -12.52
N SER A 142 -14.94 3.60 -13.78
CA SER A 142 -13.59 3.57 -14.34
C SER A 142 -12.91 4.93 -14.26
N ILE A 143 -13.60 6.00 -14.65
CA ILE A 143 -13.10 7.39 -14.59
C ILE A 143 -12.83 7.79 -13.14
N LYS A 144 -13.70 7.43 -12.19
CA LYS A 144 -13.48 7.75 -10.76
C LYS A 144 -12.18 7.15 -10.22
N TYR A 145 -11.88 5.89 -10.54
CA TYR A 145 -10.63 5.26 -10.12
C TYR A 145 -9.42 5.81 -10.86
N TYR A 146 -9.59 6.18 -12.12
CA TYR A 146 -8.53 6.82 -12.90
C TYR A 146 -8.16 8.21 -12.36
N GLU A 147 -9.13 9.04 -12.01
CA GLU A 147 -8.86 10.33 -11.38
C GLU A 147 -8.16 10.18 -10.03
N LYS A 148 -8.54 9.16 -9.24
CA LYS A 148 -7.80 8.82 -8.02
C LYS A 148 -6.37 8.40 -8.31
N LEU A 149 -6.16 7.54 -9.31
CA LEU A 149 -4.83 7.12 -9.78
C LEU A 149 -3.97 8.33 -10.13
N LYS A 150 -4.49 9.25 -10.96
CA LYS A 150 -3.79 10.48 -11.37
C LYS A 150 -3.41 11.34 -10.19
N ASN A 151 -4.38 11.63 -9.30
CA ASN A 151 -4.13 12.44 -8.13
C ASN A 151 -3.08 11.82 -7.20
N LEU A 152 -3.10 10.50 -7.02
CA LEU A 152 -2.08 9.80 -6.23
C LEU A 152 -0.70 9.93 -6.87
N ILE A 153 -0.57 9.71 -8.18
CA ILE A 153 0.71 9.83 -8.90
C ILE A 153 1.23 11.27 -8.86
N ASP A 154 0.39 12.26 -9.15
CA ASP A 154 0.81 13.67 -9.15
C ASP A 154 1.22 14.11 -7.73
N ASN A 155 0.44 13.80 -6.70
CA ASN A 155 0.78 14.17 -5.32
C ASN A 155 2.05 13.47 -4.83
N HIS A 156 2.20 12.18 -5.16
CA HIS A 156 3.41 11.40 -4.89
C HIS A 156 4.65 12.08 -5.49
N ALA A 157 4.64 12.34 -6.80
CA ALA A 157 5.74 12.98 -7.50
C ALA A 157 6.03 14.39 -6.96
N ILE A 158 5.00 15.19 -6.66
CA ILE A 158 5.16 16.53 -6.08
C ILE A 158 5.89 16.45 -4.74
N ILE A 159 5.45 15.57 -3.84
CA ILE A 159 6.05 15.43 -2.51
C ILE A 159 7.51 14.99 -2.62
N GLU A 160 7.82 14.09 -3.53
CA GLU A 160 9.20 13.64 -3.73
C GLU A 160 10.09 14.71 -4.33
N ASP A 161 9.69 15.27 -5.47
CA ASP A 161 10.46 16.29 -6.19
C ASP A 161 10.71 17.53 -5.32
N THR A 162 9.75 17.89 -4.45
CA THR A 162 9.84 19.13 -3.65
C THR A 162 10.43 18.92 -2.25
N ILE A 163 10.40 17.71 -1.70
CA ILE A 163 10.80 17.44 -0.31
C ILE A 163 11.88 16.37 -0.24
N PHE A 164 11.60 15.15 -0.70
CA PHE A 164 12.49 14.02 -0.48
C PHE A 164 13.74 14.05 -1.36
N GLU A 165 13.62 14.45 -2.62
CA GLU A 165 14.74 14.53 -3.53
C GLU A 165 15.76 15.61 -3.10
N PRO A 166 15.36 16.84 -2.70
CA PRO A 166 16.29 17.80 -2.11
C PRO A 166 17.04 17.25 -0.89
N ILE A 167 16.36 16.47 -0.04
CA ILE A 167 16.99 15.83 1.13
C ILE A 167 17.99 14.75 0.66
N TYR A 168 17.60 13.91 -0.29
CA TYR A 168 18.46 12.89 -0.89
C TYR A 168 19.73 13.49 -1.50
N ILE A 169 19.59 14.54 -2.31
CA ILE A 169 20.70 15.27 -2.94
C ILE A 169 21.64 15.85 -1.88
N LYS A 170 21.08 16.50 -0.85
CA LYS A 170 21.85 17.09 0.24
C LYS A 170 22.65 16.04 1.01
N ILE A 171 22.05 14.89 1.31
CA ILE A 171 22.73 13.80 2.01
C ILE A 171 23.81 13.19 1.10
N GLY A 172 23.48 12.84 -0.14
CA GLY A 172 24.42 12.23 -1.08
C GLY A 172 25.62 13.12 -1.40
N THR A 173 25.42 14.44 -1.51
CA THR A 173 26.53 15.40 -1.66
C THR A 173 27.45 15.39 -0.43
N LYS A 174 26.89 15.39 0.78
CA LYS A 174 27.67 15.40 2.03
C LYS A 174 28.44 14.09 2.23
N GLU A 175 27.86 12.96 1.84
CA GLU A 175 28.51 11.65 1.89
C GLU A 175 29.46 11.42 0.71
N ASN A 176 29.52 12.36 -0.26
CA ASN A 176 30.23 12.23 -1.53
C ASN A 176 29.89 10.92 -2.27
N PHE A 177 28.61 10.52 -2.22
CA PHE A 177 28.15 9.22 -2.69
C PHE A 177 26.65 9.22 -2.99
N TYR A 178 26.29 8.73 -4.18
CA TYR A 178 24.91 8.47 -4.59
C TYR A 178 24.75 6.98 -4.91
N ILE A 179 23.79 6.32 -4.28
CA ILE A 179 23.43 4.95 -4.66
C ILE A 179 22.50 5.02 -5.87
N GLY A 180 22.80 4.32 -6.95
CA GLY A 180 21.85 4.09 -8.05
C GLY A 180 21.79 5.15 -9.16
N GLY A 181 22.69 6.13 -9.18
CA GLY A 181 22.89 7.05 -10.31
C GLY A 181 22.60 8.51 -9.99
N ASP A 182 22.45 9.31 -11.06
CA ASP A 182 22.13 10.73 -10.98
C ASP A 182 20.74 10.93 -10.36
N PRO A 183 20.58 11.75 -9.30
CA PRO A 183 19.30 12.05 -8.67
C PRO A 183 18.22 12.53 -9.66
N SER A 184 18.61 13.26 -10.71
CA SER A 184 17.69 13.78 -11.73
C SER A 184 16.90 12.70 -12.46
N LEU A 185 17.37 11.44 -12.42
CA LEU A 185 16.67 10.29 -12.98
C LEU A 185 15.23 10.16 -12.46
N PHE A 186 14.99 10.39 -11.16
CA PHE A 186 13.66 10.26 -10.56
C PHE A 186 12.69 11.33 -11.11
N ILE A 187 13.15 12.58 -11.22
CA ILE A 187 12.37 13.67 -11.87
C ILE A 187 12.02 13.30 -13.31
N TYR A 188 12.98 12.75 -14.06
CA TYR A 188 12.73 12.35 -15.45
C TYR A 188 11.70 11.22 -15.55
N GLU A 189 11.76 10.24 -14.65
CA GLU A 189 10.76 9.16 -14.54
C GLU A 189 9.36 9.75 -14.25
N HIS A 190 9.24 10.69 -13.30
CA HIS A 190 7.98 11.38 -12.99
C HIS A 190 7.40 12.14 -14.19
N LYS A 191 8.23 12.90 -14.92
CA LYS A 191 7.81 13.61 -16.13
C LYS A 191 7.33 12.66 -17.22
N MET A 192 7.99 11.51 -17.37
CA MET A 192 7.61 10.49 -18.34
C MET A 192 6.26 9.85 -17.97
N LEU A 193 6.07 9.49 -16.70
CA LEU A 193 4.80 8.95 -16.19
C LEU A 193 3.64 9.93 -16.40
N LYS A 194 3.85 11.22 -16.11
CA LYS A 194 2.87 12.27 -16.38
C LYS A 194 2.49 12.38 -17.86
N LYS A 195 3.47 12.26 -18.76
CA LYS A 195 3.20 12.24 -20.20
C LYS A 195 2.33 11.05 -20.60
N MET A 196 2.62 9.85 -20.05
CA MET A 196 1.82 8.66 -20.32
C MET A 196 0.38 8.79 -19.82
N LEU A 197 0.16 9.40 -18.65
CA LEU A 197 -1.18 9.71 -18.13
C LEU A 197 -1.94 10.66 -19.07
N ASN A 198 -1.30 11.72 -19.56
CA ASN A 198 -1.93 12.63 -20.53
C ASN A 198 -2.34 11.93 -21.84
N ASP A 199 -1.64 10.86 -22.25
CA ASP A 199 -2.01 10.07 -23.42
C ASP A 199 -3.17 9.10 -23.14
N ILE A 200 -3.35 8.69 -21.88
CA ILE A 200 -4.51 7.91 -21.42
C ILE A 200 -5.74 8.81 -21.21
N ASP A 201 -5.57 10.05 -20.77
CA ASP A 201 -6.65 11.05 -20.66
C ASP A 201 -7.42 11.16 -21.98
N LYS A 202 -6.70 11.37 -23.08
CA LYS A 202 -7.28 11.48 -24.43
C LYS A 202 -8.03 10.22 -24.85
N LEU A 203 -7.54 9.05 -24.45
CA LEU A 203 -8.20 7.77 -24.73
C LEU A 203 -9.52 7.67 -23.96
N ILE A 204 -9.50 8.01 -22.67
CA ILE A 204 -10.69 7.97 -21.81
C ILE A 204 -11.74 8.97 -22.31
N GLU A 205 -11.36 10.18 -22.70
CA GLU A 205 -12.26 11.17 -23.31
C GLU A 205 -12.96 10.61 -24.56
N THR A 206 -12.20 9.92 -25.41
CA THR A 206 -12.74 9.28 -26.63
C THR A 206 -13.72 8.17 -26.28
N LEU A 207 -13.34 7.26 -25.37
CA LEU A 207 -14.17 6.15 -24.93
C LEU A 207 -15.44 6.62 -24.21
N ASN A 208 -15.38 7.74 -23.50
CA ASN A 208 -16.52 8.33 -22.79
C ASN A 208 -17.60 8.86 -23.75
N THR A 209 -17.19 9.31 -24.94
CA THR A 209 -18.13 9.82 -25.96
C THR A 209 -18.82 8.67 -26.69
N ASN A 210 -18.08 7.62 -27.04
CA ASN A 210 -18.61 6.42 -27.68
C ASN A 210 -17.72 5.22 -27.32
N PHE A 211 -18.22 4.34 -26.45
CA PHE A 211 -17.44 3.21 -25.99
C PHE A 211 -17.24 2.16 -27.11
N ASP A 212 -15.98 1.87 -27.43
CA ASP A 212 -15.61 0.85 -28.42
C ASP A 212 -14.52 -0.07 -27.86
N TYR A 213 -14.82 -1.36 -27.80
CA TYR A 213 -13.87 -2.38 -27.36
C TYR A 213 -12.66 -2.51 -28.28
N LYS A 214 -12.81 -2.29 -29.60
CA LYS A 214 -11.67 -2.33 -30.53
C LYS A 214 -10.69 -1.20 -30.22
N LEU A 215 -11.21 0.01 -30.05
CA LEU A 215 -10.42 1.16 -29.63
C LEU A 215 -9.71 0.91 -28.30
N LEU A 216 -10.41 0.31 -27.31
CA LEU A 216 -9.79 -0.05 -26.04
C LEU A 216 -8.64 -1.06 -26.22
N ILE A 217 -8.88 -2.14 -26.99
CA ILE A 217 -7.89 -3.19 -27.26
C ILE A 217 -6.65 -2.61 -27.95
N ASP A 218 -6.84 -1.79 -28.98
CA ASP A 218 -5.77 -1.15 -29.75
C ASP A 218 -4.90 -0.21 -28.90
N ASN A 219 -5.37 0.16 -27.71
CA ASN A 219 -4.67 1.06 -26.79
C ASN A 219 -4.25 0.39 -25.46
N LEU A 220 -4.39 -0.93 -25.31
CA LEU A 220 -3.96 -1.64 -24.10
C LEU A 220 -2.45 -1.52 -23.85
N ASP A 221 -1.66 -1.40 -24.92
CA ASP A 221 -0.22 -1.19 -24.81
C ASP A 221 0.12 0.07 -24.01
N ARG A 222 -0.69 1.14 -24.10
CA ARG A 222 -0.48 2.37 -23.31
C ARG A 222 -0.56 2.09 -21.82
N TYR A 223 -1.56 1.32 -21.40
CA TYR A 223 -1.72 0.91 -20.01
C TYR A 223 -0.60 -0.03 -19.56
N PHE A 224 -0.15 -0.92 -20.43
CA PHE A 224 0.98 -1.82 -20.14
C PHE A 224 2.28 -1.03 -19.95
N TYR A 225 2.57 -0.06 -20.83
CA TYR A 225 3.74 0.81 -20.71
C TYR A 225 3.70 1.66 -19.44
N LEU A 226 2.55 2.25 -19.10
CA LEU A 226 2.38 2.98 -17.83
C LEU A 226 2.72 2.08 -16.63
N LYS A 227 2.10 0.89 -16.58
CA LYS A 227 2.29 -0.05 -15.47
C LYS A 227 3.75 -0.46 -15.32
N ASN A 228 4.40 -0.89 -16.40
CA ASN A 228 5.79 -1.37 -16.32
C ASN A 228 6.74 -0.23 -15.93
N THR A 229 6.52 0.97 -16.48
CA THR A 229 7.29 2.15 -16.10
C THR A 229 7.15 2.42 -14.60
N TRP A 230 5.92 2.39 -14.09
CA TRP A 230 5.65 2.59 -12.67
C TRP A 230 6.28 1.47 -11.82
N GLU A 231 6.22 0.20 -12.23
CA GLU A 231 6.87 -0.90 -11.51
C GLU A 231 8.38 -0.73 -11.41
N HIS A 232 9.04 -0.34 -12.51
CA HIS A 232 10.48 -0.08 -12.50
C HIS A 232 10.85 1.10 -11.60
N HIS A 233 10.08 2.18 -11.69
CA HIS A 233 10.22 3.35 -10.84
C HIS A 233 10.05 2.96 -9.36
N SER A 234 8.95 2.28 -8.99
CA SER A 234 8.69 1.76 -7.65
C SER A 234 9.82 0.89 -7.10
N LEU A 235 10.36 -0.01 -7.92
CA LEU A 235 11.48 -0.86 -7.53
C LEU A 235 12.76 -0.06 -7.29
N ARG A 236 13.03 0.96 -8.12
CA ARG A 236 14.18 1.84 -7.93
C ARG A 236 14.03 2.62 -6.64
N GLU A 237 12.88 3.23 -6.41
CA GLU A 237 12.63 4.00 -5.20
C GLU A 237 12.76 3.15 -3.93
N LYS A 238 12.13 1.98 -3.91
CA LYS A 238 12.17 1.06 -2.78
C LYS A 238 13.58 0.61 -2.44
N ASN A 239 14.35 0.19 -3.45
CA ASN A 239 15.62 -0.50 -3.24
C ASN A 239 16.81 0.46 -3.19
N ILE A 240 16.65 1.68 -3.69
CA ILE A 240 17.72 2.66 -3.83
C ILE A 240 17.37 3.93 -3.05
N PHE A 241 16.38 4.69 -3.51
CA PHE A 241 16.11 6.04 -3.02
C PHE A 241 15.70 6.06 -1.55
N TYR A 242 14.59 5.40 -1.21
CA TYR A 242 14.10 5.35 0.17
C TYR A 242 14.92 4.46 1.07
N LYS A 243 15.56 3.41 0.52
CA LYS A 243 16.52 2.63 1.30
C LYS A 243 17.66 3.52 1.79
N PHE A 244 18.23 4.35 0.91
CA PHE A 244 19.29 5.27 1.27
C PHE A 244 18.81 6.30 2.30
N LEU A 245 17.62 6.85 2.11
CA LEU A 245 17.02 7.80 3.07
C LEU A 245 16.83 7.14 4.44
N ASP A 246 16.19 5.97 4.53
CA ASP A 246 16.01 5.27 5.80
C ASP A 246 17.34 4.98 6.51
N ASP A 247 18.36 4.59 5.75
CA ASP A 247 19.68 4.24 6.30
C ASP A 247 20.45 5.48 6.85
N LYS A 248 20.11 6.70 6.41
CA LYS A 248 20.95 7.89 6.63
C LYS A 248 20.23 9.09 7.25
N ILE A 249 18.92 9.23 7.10
CA ILE A 249 18.20 10.47 7.34
C ILE A 249 18.25 10.93 8.81
N SER A 250 18.30 9.99 9.75
CA SER A 250 18.42 10.27 11.19
C SER A 250 19.71 10.99 11.57
N ASN A 251 20.74 10.97 10.72
CA ASN A 251 21.99 11.71 10.94
C ASN A 251 21.86 13.19 10.55
N TYR A 252 20.78 13.57 9.86
CA TYR A 252 20.61 14.91 9.27
C TYR A 252 19.35 15.62 9.73
N LEU A 253 18.33 14.88 10.16
CA LEU A 253 17.06 15.41 10.66
C LEU A 253 16.81 14.87 12.06
N ASN A 254 16.29 15.73 12.93
CA ASN A 254 15.78 15.28 14.23
C ASN A 254 14.39 14.63 14.10
N ASP A 255 13.91 13.96 15.16
CA ASP A 255 12.63 13.24 15.16
C ASP A 255 11.44 14.14 14.79
N THR A 256 11.46 15.41 15.18
CA THR A 256 10.37 16.36 14.86
C THR A 256 10.37 16.72 13.37
N GLU A 257 11.54 16.91 12.77
CA GLU A 257 11.68 17.14 11.33
C GLU A 257 11.29 15.91 10.52
N LEU A 258 11.75 14.72 10.94
CA LEU A 258 11.40 13.45 10.31
C LEU A 258 9.89 13.19 10.37
N TYR A 259 9.26 13.45 11.52
CA TYR A 259 7.81 13.37 11.69
C TYR A 259 7.06 14.33 10.74
N LYS A 260 7.54 15.57 10.60
CA LYS A 260 6.93 16.56 9.69
C LYS A 260 6.97 16.10 8.23
N ILE A 261 8.11 15.59 7.75
CA ILE A 261 8.21 15.13 6.36
C ILE A 261 7.43 13.82 6.12
N LYS A 262 7.38 12.92 7.10
CA LYS A 262 6.53 11.71 7.03
C LYS A 262 5.06 12.07 6.85
N ASN A 263 4.57 13.08 7.58
CA ASN A 263 3.21 13.57 7.43
C ASN A 263 2.90 14.11 6.03
N GLN A 264 3.91 14.54 5.25
CA GLN A 264 3.69 14.93 3.87
C GLN A 264 3.35 13.71 3.01
N LEU A 265 4.09 12.60 3.13
CA LEU A 265 3.71 11.33 2.46
C LEU A 265 2.34 10.82 2.93
N ILE A 266 2.04 10.95 4.22
CA ILE A 266 0.75 10.51 4.78
C ILE A 266 -0.41 11.33 4.20
N SER A 267 -0.20 12.62 3.92
CA SER A 267 -1.24 13.50 3.37
C SER A 267 -1.72 13.14 1.96
N ILE A 268 -1.07 12.16 1.31
CA ILE A 268 -1.54 11.59 0.04
C ILE A 268 -2.86 10.81 0.21
N PHE A 269 -3.13 10.32 1.43
CA PHE A 269 -4.33 9.53 1.79
C PHE A 269 -5.43 10.38 2.42
#